data_AF-A0A444XS33-F1
#
_entry.id   AF-A0A444XS33-F1
#
_cell.length_a   1.000
_cell.length_b   1.000
_cell.length_c   1.000
_cell.angle_alpha   90.00
_cell.angle_beta   90.00
_cell.angle_gamma   90.00
#
_symmetry.space_group_name_H-M   'P 1'
#
loop_
_entity.id
_entity.type
_entity.pdbx_description
1 polymer ?
#
loop_
_entity_poly.entity_id
_entity_poly.type
_entity_poly.pdbx_seq_one_letter_code
_entity_poly.pdbx_strand_id
1 'polypeptide(L)'
;MEKRQLIGGNRGKHMRVEVGLPRWRRGATWERSRPGTRGGLQLGNETTREEQYLALLRASCNAISPFNDEAIDESEIRNAVIIAAERGNVGFIVEALKAHFSLLWTSNEDRRSLFSVAVQNRQAQVYNLMHGLTMKSLFLTSTDRDRNSLLHMAALQAPPPQLTPIPGALLQMQRELQWFKEVESITPPVTKERLNSEGMTARKVFTTEHKDLVKEGEKWTKETASSCSVVAALVATITFAAAFTVPGGND
;
A
#
# COMPACT_ATOMS: atom_id res chain seq x y z
N MET A 1 -62.44 -35.56 10.20
CA MET A 1 -61.89 -36.14 8.95
C MET A 1 -61.93 -35.04 7.91
N GLU A 2 -60.96 -34.13 7.92
CA GLU A 2 -59.65 -34.17 7.23
C GLU A 2 -59.68 -33.38 5.89
N LYS A 3 -59.16 -32.16 6.02
CA LYS A 3 -58.38 -31.29 5.12
C LYS A 3 -58.54 -31.39 3.59
N ARG A 4 -58.93 -30.23 3.03
CA ARG A 4 -58.74 -29.79 1.64
C ARG A 4 -57.27 -29.46 1.33
N GLN A 5 -56.90 -29.70 0.08
CA GLN A 5 -55.65 -29.35 -0.60
C GLN A 5 -55.25 -27.88 -0.46
N LEU A 6 -53.95 -27.63 -0.32
CA LEU A 6 -53.31 -26.38 -0.75
C LEU A 6 -51.97 -26.65 -1.44
N ILE A 7 -51.84 -26.01 -2.59
CA ILE A 7 -50.77 -26.08 -3.58
C ILE A 7 -49.51 -25.40 -3.01
N GLY A 8 -48.38 -26.10 -3.08
CA GLY A 8 -47.07 -25.61 -2.67
C GLY A 8 -46.51 -24.59 -3.64
N GLY A 9 -46.43 -23.32 -3.23
CA GLY A 9 -45.66 -22.27 -3.89
C GLY A 9 -44.39 -21.97 -3.09
N ASN A 10 -43.27 -22.57 -3.48
CA ASN A 10 -41.95 -22.26 -2.94
C ASN A 10 -41.35 -21.09 -3.74
N ARG A 11 -41.28 -19.89 -3.15
CA ARG A 11 -40.46 -18.78 -3.66
C ARG A 11 -39.47 -18.37 -2.58
N GLY A 12 -38.20 -18.58 -2.89
CA GLY A 12 -37.05 -18.39 -2.01
C GLY A 12 -36.93 -16.97 -1.47
N LYS A 13 -36.73 -16.89 -0.16
CA LYS A 13 -36.23 -15.68 0.49
C LYS A 13 -34.73 -15.59 0.17
N HIS A 14 -34.36 -14.72 -0.77
CA HIS A 14 -32.98 -14.27 -0.91
C HIS A 14 -32.62 -13.47 0.33
N MET A 15 -31.90 -14.12 1.24
CA MET A 15 -31.24 -13.47 2.37
C MET A 15 -30.07 -12.67 1.82
N ARG A 16 -30.27 -11.36 1.67
CA ARG A 16 -29.21 -10.40 1.32
C ARG A 16 -28.24 -10.35 2.49
N VAL A 17 -27.13 -11.07 2.39
CA VAL A 17 -26.00 -10.92 3.31
C VAL A 17 -25.39 -9.56 2.99
N GLU A 18 -25.70 -8.55 3.80
CA GLU A 18 -24.96 -7.30 3.78
C GLU A 18 -23.54 -7.60 4.27
N VAL A 19 -22.61 -7.71 3.33
CA VAL A 19 -21.18 -7.79 3.63
C VAL A 19 -20.76 -6.41 4.11
N GLY A 20 -20.80 -6.20 5.43
CA GLY A 20 -20.36 -4.97 6.06
C GLY A 20 -18.94 -4.64 5.65
N LEU A 21 -18.75 -3.44 5.09
CA LEU A 21 -17.43 -2.92 4.70
C LEU A 21 -16.46 -2.92 5.90
N PRO A 22 -15.16 -3.22 5.69
CA PRO A 22 -14.14 -3.23 6.75
C PRO A 22 -14.08 -1.91 7.52
N ARG A 23 -13.82 -2.01 8.83
CA ARG A 23 -13.90 -0.92 9.83
C ARG A 23 -13.04 0.32 9.51
N TRP A 24 -12.03 0.22 8.65
CA TRP A 24 -11.18 1.33 8.24
C TRP A 24 -11.77 2.22 7.13
N ARG A 25 -12.87 1.82 6.47
CA ARG A 25 -13.62 2.72 5.57
C ARG A 25 -14.47 3.75 6.31
N ARG A 26 -14.71 3.60 7.63
CA ARG A 26 -15.59 4.52 8.40
C ARG A 26 -14.92 5.82 8.85
N GLY A 27 -13.61 5.98 8.63
CA GLY A 27 -12.86 7.18 9.02
C GLY A 27 -12.11 7.87 7.88
N ALA A 28 -12.23 7.38 6.64
CA ALA A 28 -11.49 7.90 5.51
C ALA A 28 -12.42 8.68 4.57
N THR A 29 -12.73 9.92 4.92
CA THR A 29 -13.36 10.88 3.99
C THR A 29 -12.33 11.37 2.99
N TRP A 30 -11.87 10.52 2.06
CA TRP A 30 -11.07 10.97 0.91
C TRP A 30 -11.92 11.37 -0.30
N GLU A 31 -13.25 11.22 -0.21
CA GLU A 31 -14.19 11.74 -1.21
C GLU A 31 -14.48 13.25 -1.09
N ARG A 32 -13.79 13.98 -0.20
CA ARG A 32 -13.87 15.45 -0.13
C ARG A 32 -12.50 16.10 0.08
N SER A 33 -11.63 15.94 -0.92
CA SER A 33 -10.51 16.86 -1.16
C SER A 33 -10.25 16.97 -2.67
N ARG A 34 -11.20 17.54 -3.42
CA ARG A 34 -10.80 18.40 -4.53
C ARG A 34 -10.36 19.72 -3.90
N PRO A 35 -9.11 20.17 -4.06
CA PRO A 35 -8.80 21.56 -3.72
C PRO A 35 -9.65 22.42 -4.64
N GLY A 36 -10.48 23.29 -4.06
CA GLY A 36 -11.04 24.41 -4.81
C GLY A 36 -9.90 25.34 -5.19
N THR A 37 -9.28 25.08 -6.35
CA THR A 37 -8.33 25.99 -6.96
C THR A 37 -9.10 27.22 -7.46
N ARG A 38 -9.12 28.28 -6.63
CA ARG A 38 -9.16 29.64 -7.17
C ARG A 38 -7.79 29.87 -7.82
N GLY A 39 -7.73 29.58 -9.11
CA GLY A 39 -6.53 29.61 -9.95
C GLY A 39 -6.80 28.78 -11.18
N GLY A 40 -7.59 29.32 -12.11
CA GLY A 40 -7.81 28.71 -13.42
C GLY A 40 -6.53 28.74 -14.25
N LEU A 41 -6.47 27.82 -15.23
CA LEU A 41 -5.44 27.65 -16.28
C LEU A 41 -4.28 26.71 -15.93
N GLN A 42 -4.54 25.39 -15.92
CA GLN A 42 -3.59 24.35 -16.38
C GLN A 42 -4.22 22.95 -16.55
N LEU A 43 -5.35 22.63 -15.92
CA LEU A 43 -5.98 21.29 -15.99
C LEU A 43 -6.35 20.76 -17.41
N GLY A 44 -6.44 21.62 -18.43
CA GLY A 44 -6.83 21.21 -19.78
C GLY A 44 -5.73 20.52 -20.60
N ASN A 45 -4.45 20.78 -20.33
CA ASN A 45 -3.34 20.25 -21.13
C ASN A 45 -2.76 18.93 -20.60
N GLU A 46 -2.82 18.70 -19.28
CA GLU A 46 -2.34 17.47 -18.65
C GLU A 46 -3.26 16.29 -18.98
N THR A 47 -4.57 16.51 -18.91
CA THR A 47 -5.58 15.50 -19.25
C THR A 47 -5.44 15.03 -20.70
N THR A 48 -5.19 15.95 -21.63
CA THR A 48 -4.95 15.62 -23.05
C THR A 48 -3.62 14.90 -23.27
N ARG A 49 -2.57 15.25 -22.52
CA ARG A 49 -1.26 14.58 -22.60
C ARG A 49 -1.33 13.15 -22.05
N GLU A 50 -2.04 12.92 -20.97
CA GLU A 50 -2.27 11.59 -20.40
C GLU A 50 -3.10 10.72 -21.34
N GLU A 51 -4.16 11.27 -21.94
CA GLU A 51 -4.96 10.57 -22.96
C GLU A 51 -4.14 10.20 -24.19
N GLN A 52 -3.31 11.12 -24.70
CA GLN A 52 -2.40 10.85 -25.82
C GLN A 52 -1.37 9.77 -25.47
N TYR A 53 -0.81 9.81 -24.27
CA TYR A 53 0.11 8.79 -23.77
C TYR A 53 -0.55 7.41 -23.71
N LEU A 54 -1.75 7.32 -23.13
CA LEU A 54 -2.49 6.06 -23.03
C LEU A 54 -2.91 5.55 -24.41
N ALA A 55 -3.28 6.43 -25.34
CA ALA A 55 -3.61 6.06 -26.72
C ALA A 55 -2.39 5.47 -27.45
N LEU A 56 -1.22 6.11 -27.31
CA LEU A 56 0.03 5.60 -27.87
C LEU A 56 0.39 4.25 -27.25
N LEU A 57 0.28 4.13 -25.93
CA LEU A 57 0.53 2.87 -25.22
C LEU A 57 -0.36 1.74 -25.73
N ARG A 58 -1.67 1.99 -25.87
CA ARG A 58 -2.62 1.01 -26.42
C ARG A 58 -2.23 0.59 -27.83
N ALA A 59 -1.87 1.53 -28.68
CA ALA A 59 -1.46 1.23 -30.05
C ALA A 59 -0.19 0.36 -30.06
N SER A 60 0.81 0.70 -29.25
CA SER A 60 2.05 -0.08 -29.14
C SER A 60 1.82 -1.47 -28.58
N CYS A 61 1.00 -1.61 -27.53
CA CYS A 61 0.67 -2.92 -26.97
C CYS A 61 -0.11 -3.78 -27.97
N ASN A 62 -1.13 -3.22 -28.65
CA ASN A 62 -1.93 -3.99 -29.60
C ASN A 62 -1.18 -4.37 -30.89
N ALA A 63 -0.06 -3.71 -31.20
CA ALA A 63 0.79 -4.08 -32.33
C ALA A 63 1.54 -5.40 -32.09
N ILE A 64 1.73 -5.79 -30.83
CA ILE A 64 2.34 -7.07 -30.45
C ILE A 64 1.23 -8.12 -30.39
N SER A 65 1.45 -9.29 -30.97
CA SER A 65 0.47 -10.38 -30.90
C SER A 65 0.45 -11.00 -29.49
N PRO A 66 -0.71 -11.11 -28.81
CA PRO A 66 -0.82 -11.65 -27.45
C PRO A 66 -0.46 -13.13 -27.33
N PHE A 67 -0.41 -13.84 -28.45
CA PHE A 67 -0.16 -15.28 -28.52
C PHE A 67 1.22 -15.62 -29.09
N ASN A 68 2.05 -14.60 -29.35
CA ASN A 68 3.41 -14.80 -29.85
C ASN A 68 4.42 -14.45 -28.74
N ASP A 69 4.84 -15.46 -27.99
CA ASP A 69 5.80 -15.30 -26.89
C ASP A 69 7.14 -14.72 -27.38
N GLU A 70 7.59 -15.08 -28.59
CA GLU A 70 8.82 -14.51 -29.19
C GLU A 70 8.67 -13.01 -29.43
N ALA A 71 7.55 -12.55 -29.99
CA ALA A 71 7.31 -11.12 -30.20
C ALA A 71 7.15 -10.35 -28.88
N ILE A 72 6.62 -10.97 -27.82
CA ILE A 72 6.49 -10.37 -26.49
C ILE A 72 7.86 -10.24 -25.82
N ASP A 73 8.72 -11.24 -25.97
CA ASP A 73 10.06 -11.23 -25.41
C ASP A 73 10.97 -10.24 -26.16
N GLU A 74 10.85 -10.16 -27.49
CA GLU A 74 11.55 -9.16 -28.31
C GLU A 74 11.10 -7.72 -28.05
N SER A 75 9.86 -7.51 -27.60
CA SER A 75 9.30 -6.16 -27.44
C SER A 75 9.66 -5.47 -26.12
N GLU A 76 10.46 -6.11 -25.24
CA GLU A 76 10.84 -5.59 -23.91
C GLU A 76 9.65 -5.24 -22.99
N ILE A 77 8.43 -5.62 -23.37
CA ILE A 77 7.21 -5.17 -22.70
C ILE A 77 7.11 -5.76 -21.29
N ARG A 78 7.63 -6.99 -21.09
CA ARG A 78 7.74 -7.63 -19.78
C ARG A 78 8.56 -6.77 -18.81
N ASN A 79 9.71 -6.31 -19.25
CA ASN A 79 10.59 -5.45 -18.48
C ASN A 79 9.92 -4.09 -18.19
N ALA A 80 9.27 -3.50 -19.19
CA ALA A 80 8.53 -2.25 -19.04
C ALA A 80 7.41 -2.34 -17.98
N VAL A 81 6.66 -3.44 -17.93
CA VAL A 81 5.60 -3.65 -16.92
C VAL A 81 6.21 -3.81 -15.51
N ILE A 82 7.36 -4.47 -15.37
CA ILE A 82 8.07 -4.57 -14.09
C ILE A 82 8.53 -3.19 -13.61
N ILE A 83 9.16 -2.39 -14.48
CA ILE A 83 9.58 -1.02 -14.15
C ILE A 83 8.38 -0.15 -13.79
N ALA A 84 7.25 -0.31 -14.49
CA ALA A 84 6.01 0.38 -14.15
C ALA A 84 5.53 0.00 -12.74
N ALA A 85 5.66 -1.27 -12.34
CA ALA A 85 5.33 -1.74 -10.99
C ALA A 85 6.29 -1.19 -9.93
N GLU A 86 7.59 -1.07 -10.22
CA GLU A 86 8.57 -0.43 -9.33
C GLU A 86 8.26 1.04 -9.08
N ARG A 87 7.83 1.75 -10.13
CA ARG A 87 7.52 3.19 -10.09
C ARG A 87 6.09 3.50 -9.66
N GLY A 88 5.22 2.51 -9.52
CA GLY A 88 3.83 2.70 -9.15
C GLY A 88 2.93 3.22 -10.28
N ASN A 89 3.34 3.07 -11.55
CA ASN A 89 2.54 3.49 -12.72
C ASN A 89 1.43 2.47 -13.01
N VAL A 90 0.35 2.56 -12.23
CA VAL A 90 -0.80 1.65 -12.33
C VAL A 90 -1.53 1.77 -13.68
N GLY A 91 -1.56 2.96 -14.28
CA GLY A 91 -2.21 3.21 -15.57
C GLY A 91 -1.56 2.40 -16.69
N PHE A 92 -0.22 2.41 -16.75
CA PHE A 92 0.52 1.60 -17.70
C PHE A 92 0.24 0.11 -17.53
N ILE A 93 0.30 -0.41 -16.29
CA ILE A 93 0.08 -1.83 -16.01
C ILE A 93 -1.33 -2.25 -16.42
N VAL A 94 -2.34 -1.46 -16.10
CA VAL A 94 -3.74 -1.76 -16.47
C VAL A 94 -3.92 -1.84 -17.98
N GLU A 95 -3.37 -0.88 -18.72
CA GLU A 95 -3.48 -0.89 -20.19
C GLU A 95 -2.68 -2.04 -20.83
N ALA A 96 -1.48 -2.33 -20.33
CA ALA A 96 -0.68 -3.45 -20.78
C ALA A 96 -1.40 -4.79 -20.53
N LEU A 97 -2.02 -4.99 -19.36
CA LEU A 97 -2.76 -6.20 -19.02
C LEU A 97 -4.07 -6.36 -19.81
N LYS A 98 -4.71 -5.25 -20.23
CA LYS A 98 -5.88 -5.30 -21.12
C LYS A 98 -5.51 -5.81 -22.51
N ALA A 99 -4.36 -5.39 -23.03
CA ALA A 99 -3.85 -5.87 -24.31
C ALA A 99 -3.33 -7.32 -24.18
N HIS A 100 -2.54 -7.58 -23.14
CA HIS A 100 -1.80 -8.83 -22.94
C HIS A 100 -1.93 -9.32 -21.50
N PHE A 101 -2.98 -10.10 -21.23
CA PHE A 101 -3.19 -10.63 -19.88
C PHE A 101 -2.08 -11.59 -19.42
N SER A 102 -1.34 -12.21 -20.36
CA SER A 102 -0.17 -13.05 -20.07
C SER A 102 0.95 -12.29 -19.34
N LEU A 103 1.02 -10.96 -19.47
CA LEU A 103 1.99 -10.12 -18.75
C LEU A 103 1.80 -10.15 -17.23
N LEU A 104 0.62 -10.59 -16.74
CA LEU A 104 0.38 -10.80 -15.32
C LEU A 104 1.37 -11.80 -14.69
N TRP A 105 1.85 -12.76 -15.49
CA TRP A 105 2.79 -13.80 -15.07
C TRP A 105 4.25 -13.36 -15.19
N THR A 106 4.50 -12.11 -15.58
CA THR A 106 5.85 -11.58 -15.70
C THR A 106 6.53 -11.52 -14.33
N SER A 107 7.79 -11.93 -14.31
CA SER A 107 8.68 -11.77 -13.17
C SER A 107 9.97 -11.09 -13.60
N ASN A 108 10.60 -10.36 -12.67
CA ASN A 108 11.94 -9.83 -12.90
C ASN A 108 12.98 -10.97 -12.85
N GLU A 109 14.26 -10.61 -13.01
CA GLU A 109 15.37 -11.56 -12.96
C GLU A 109 15.38 -12.38 -11.66
N ASP A 110 15.08 -11.76 -10.52
CA ASP A 110 14.99 -12.39 -9.20
C ASP A 110 13.76 -13.32 -9.02
N ARG A 111 12.96 -13.56 -10.06
CA ARG A 111 11.66 -14.27 -9.99
C ARG A 111 10.61 -13.56 -9.13
N ARG A 112 10.70 -12.24 -8.98
CA ARG A 112 9.70 -11.44 -8.27
C ARG A 112 8.58 -11.06 -9.23
N SER A 113 7.35 -11.43 -8.87
CA SER A 113 6.14 -11.02 -9.58
C SER A 113 5.87 -9.51 -9.46
N LEU A 114 4.97 -8.98 -10.28
CA LEU A 114 4.44 -7.61 -10.14
C LEU A 114 3.98 -7.29 -8.72
N PHE A 115 3.39 -8.28 -8.02
CA PHE A 115 2.92 -8.08 -6.66
C PHE A 115 4.09 -7.93 -5.68
N SER A 116 5.10 -8.79 -5.80
CA SER A 116 6.32 -8.75 -5.00
C SER A 116 7.08 -7.44 -5.19
N VAL A 117 7.23 -7.01 -6.43
CA VAL A 117 7.88 -5.75 -6.82
C VAL A 117 7.12 -4.55 -6.24
N ALA A 118 5.79 -4.52 -6.36
CA ALA A 118 4.98 -3.45 -5.78
C ALA A 118 5.09 -3.39 -4.24
N VAL A 119 5.13 -4.55 -3.58
CA VAL A 119 5.30 -4.64 -2.13
C VAL A 119 6.66 -4.12 -1.67
N GLN A 120 7.73 -4.54 -2.35
CA GLN A 120 9.10 -4.09 -2.06
C GLN A 120 9.22 -2.57 -2.22
N ASN A 121 8.62 -2.00 -3.27
CA ASN A 121 8.71 -0.58 -3.59
C ASN A 121 7.64 0.31 -2.94
N ARG A 122 6.85 -0.22 -2.00
CA ARG A 122 5.77 0.52 -1.29
C ARG A 122 4.71 1.13 -2.23
N GLN A 123 4.46 0.49 -3.38
CA GLN A 123 3.54 1.00 -4.39
C GLN A 123 2.10 0.58 -4.12
N ALA A 124 1.42 1.35 -3.25
CA ALA A 124 0.07 1.04 -2.77
C ALA A 124 -0.98 0.88 -3.88
N GLN A 125 -0.90 1.66 -4.96
CA GLN A 125 -1.86 1.57 -6.08
C GLN A 125 -1.72 0.25 -6.84
N VAL A 126 -0.49 -0.19 -7.11
CA VAL A 126 -0.21 -1.46 -7.77
C VAL A 126 -0.50 -2.64 -6.84
N TYR A 127 -0.18 -2.51 -5.54
CA TYR A 127 -0.60 -3.47 -4.51
C TYR A 127 -2.12 -3.67 -4.53
N ASN A 128 -2.90 -2.58 -4.55
CA ASN A 128 -4.36 -2.65 -4.56
C ASN A 128 -4.90 -3.30 -5.84
N LEU A 129 -4.29 -3.01 -7.00
CA LEU A 129 -4.63 -3.66 -8.27
C LEU A 129 -4.44 -5.19 -8.15
N MET A 130 -3.28 -5.63 -7.67
CA MET A 130 -2.96 -7.06 -7.53
C MET A 130 -3.81 -7.74 -6.45
N HIS A 131 -4.05 -7.07 -5.33
CA HIS A 131 -4.91 -7.54 -4.24
C HIS A 131 -6.39 -7.67 -4.64
N GLY A 132 -6.82 -6.93 -5.66
CA GLY A 132 -8.17 -7.00 -6.23
C GLY A 132 -8.41 -8.21 -7.15
N LEU A 133 -7.36 -8.91 -7.58
CA LEU A 133 -7.48 -10.06 -8.48
C LEU A 133 -8.08 -11.27 -7.76
N THR A 134 -9.02 -11.96 -8.41
CA THR A 134 -9.61 -13.21 -7.92
C THR A 134 -8.55 -14.28 -7.65
N MET A 135 -7.51 -14.31 -8.49
CA MET A 135 -6.40 -15.28 -8.46
C MET A 135 -5.21 -14.83 -7.62
N LYS A 136 -5.37 -13.84 -6.73
CA LYS A 136 -4.27 -13.29 -5.92
C LYS A 136 -3.53 -14.33 -5.08
N SER A 137 -4.21 -15.38 -4.64
CA SER A 137 -3.65 -16.46 -3.81
C SER A 137 -2.43 -17.12 -4.46
N LEU A 138 -2.36 -17.17 -5.79
CA LEU A 138 -1.25 -17.75 -6.54
C LEU A 138 0.06 -16.99 -6.30
N PHE A 139 -0.04 -15.66 -6.14
CA PHE A 139 1.12 -14.82 -5.86
C PHE A 139 1.49 -14.84 -4.38
N LEU A 140 0.52 -14.98 -3.46
CA LEU A 140 0.76 -14.97 -2.02
C LEU A 140 1.59 -16.18 -1.52
N THR A 141 1.62 -17.27 -2.27
CA THR A 141 2.40 -18.47 -1.94
C THR A 141 3.74 -18.55 -2.68
N SER A 142 3.93 -17.72 -3.70
CA SER A 142 5.16 -17.65 -4.50
C SER A 142 6.35 -17.13 -3.70
N THR A 143 7.56 -17.44 -4.16
CA THR A 143 8.82 -16.94 -3.59
C THR A 143 9.77 -16.51 -4.69
N ASP A 144 10.66 -15.58 -4.37
CA ASP A 144 11.77 -15.18 -5.25
C ASP A 144 12.91 -16.24 -5.24
N ARG A 145 14.02 -15.94 -5.94
CA ARG A 145 15.21 -16.81 -5.98
C ARG A 145 15.79 -17.14 -4.60
N ASP A 146 15.69 -16.22 -3.65
CA ASP A 146 16.20 -16.37 -2.28
C ASP A 146 15.15 -16.90 -1.31
N ARG A 147 14.07 -17.49 -1.85
CA ARG A 147 12.94 -18.03 -1.09
C ARG A 147 12.22 -16.98 -0.24
N ASN A 148 12.42 -15.68 -0.53
CA ASN A 148 11.67 -14.61 0.11
C ASN A 148 10.22 -14.67 -0.38
N SER A 149 9.29 -14.74 0.57
CA SER A 149 7.85 -14.60 0.29
C SER A 149 7.46 -13.14 0.12
N LEU A 150 6.24 -12.87 -0.33
CA LEU A 150 5.68 -11.51 -0.38
C LEU A 150 5.84 -10.75 0.95
N LEU A 151 5.71 -11.45 2.08
CA LEU A 151 5.88 -10.86 3.41
C LEU A 151 7.34 -10.51 3.72
N HIS A 152 8.31 -11.27 3.20
CA HIS A 152 9.73 -10.89 3.29
C HIS A 152 10.00 -9.62 2.48
N MET A 153 9.37 -9.46 1.31
CA MET A 153 9.50 -8.22 0.51
C MET A 153 9.00 -6.98 1.28
N ALA A 154 7.93 -7.14 2.07
CA ALA A 154 7.43 -6.09 2.96
C ALA A 154 8.34 -5.86 4.18
N ALA A 155 9.20 -6.82 4.50
CA ALA A 155 10.11 -6.78 5.64
C ALA A 155 11.40 -5.98 5.36
N LEU A 156 11.80 -5.91 4.09
CA LEU A 156 12.97 -5.17 3.63
C LEU A 156 12.76 -3.67 3.77
N GLN A 157 13.84 -2.89 3.93
CA GLN A 157 13.74 -1.44 3.94
C GLN A 157 13.19 -0.90 2.60
N ALA A 158 12.29 0.09 2.68
CA ALA A 158 11.76 0.73 1.48
C ALA A 158 12.87 1.48 0.71
N PRO A 159 12.80 1.52 -0.64
CA PRO A 159 13.80 2.20 -1.45
C PRO A 159 13.82 3.71 -1.16
N PRO A 160 14.98 4.38 -1.33
CA PRO A 160 15.18 5.78 -0.93
C PRO A 160 14.09 6.76 -1.40
N PRO A 161 13.56 6.70 -2.64
CA PRO A 161 12.49 7.60 -3.08
C PRO A 161 11.21 7.55 -2.24
N GLN A 162 10.96 6.45 -1.54
CA GLN A 162 9.80 6.28 -0.66
C GLN A 162 10.08 6.66 0.80
N LEU A 163 11.37 6.84 1.16
CA LEU A 163 11.80 7.26 2.49
C LEU A 163 11.79 8.79 2.65
N THR A 164 12.11 9.52 1.57
CA THR A 164 12.19 10.99 1.57
C THR A 164 10.91 11.74 1.96
N PRO A 165 9.67 11.24 1.74
CA PRO A 165 8.47 11.99 2.10
C PRO A 165 8.13 11.98 3.59
N ILE A 166 8.82 11.18 4.42
CA ILE A 166 8.42 10.96 5.82
C ILE A 166 9.35 11.71 6.76
N PRO A 167 8.87 12.73 7.49
CA PRO A 167 9.71 13.45 8.44
C PRO A 167 9.98 12.61 9.69
N GLY A 168 11.24 12.24 9.90
CA GLY A 168 11.73 11.65 11.14
C GLY A 168 11.59 10.13 11.25
N ALA A 169 12.58 9.51 11.92
CA ALA A 169 12.71 8.05 12.02
C ALA A 169 11.50 7.37 12.67
N LEU A 170 10.84 8.01 13.65
CA LEU A 170 9.66 7.45 14.31
C LEU A 170 8.49 7.27 13.33
N LEU A 171 8.17 8.31 12.55
CA LEU A 171 7.06 8.28 11.58
C LEU A 171 7.37 7.33 10.43
N GLN A 172 8.64 7.26 10.02
CA GLN A 172 9.10 6.28 9.02
C GLN A 172 8.88 4.86 9.55
N MET A 173 9.35 4.56 10.76
CA MET A 173 9.16 3.24 11.38
C MET A 173 7.68 2.88 11.54
N GLN A 174 6.84 3.84 11.95
CA GLN A 174 5.39 3.62 12.07
C GLN A 174 4.76 3.22 10.72
N ARG A 175 5.17 3.89 9.63
CA ARG A 175 4.67 3.59 8.29
C ARG A 175 5.14 2.23 7.79
N GLU A 176 6.40 1.90 8.01
CA GLU A 176 6.96 0.59 7.65
C GLU A 176 6.26 -0.55 8.40
N LEU A 177 5.99 -0.37 9.70
CA LEU A 177 5.22 -1.33 10.48
C LEU A 177 3.79 -1.48 9.95
N GLN A 178 3.12 -0.38 9.60
CA GLN A 178 1.78 -0.42 9.04
C GLN A 178 1.76 -1.17 7.70
N TRP A 179 2.73 -0.90 6.83
CA TRP A 179 2.86 -1.60 5.55
C TRP A 179 3.10 -3.09 5.73
N PHE A 180 4.03 -3.47 6.61
CA PHE A 180 4.28 -4.87 6.94
C PHE A 180 3.02 -5.57 7.45
N LYS A 181 2.24 -4.91 8.32
CA LYS A 181 0.98 -5.45 8.85
C LYS A 181 -0.10 -5.62 7.79
N GLU A 182 -0.19 -4.70 6.86
CA GLU A 182 -1.12 -4.81 5.73
C GLU A 182 -0.82 -6.06 4.90
N VAL A 183 0.44 -6.29 4.53
CA VAL A 183 0.86 -7.48 3.80
C VAL A 183 0.73 -8.76 4.65
N GLU A 184 1.04 -8.68 5.95
CA GLU A 184 0.86 -9.80 6.90
C GLU A 184 -0.61 -10.24 7.00
N SER A 185 -1.55 -9.30 6.84
CA SER A 185 -2.99 -9.57 6.95
C SER A 185 -3.51 -10.48 5.82
N ILE A 186 -2.98 -10.33 4.61
CA ILE A 186 -3.37 -11.13 3.44
C ILE A 186 -2.52 -12.39 3.28
N THR A 187 -1.38 -12.48 3.98
CA THR A 187 -0.45 -13.59 3.86
C THR A 187 -1.00 -14.86 4.53
N PRO A 188 -1.02 -16.03 3.84
CA PRO A 188 -1.45 -17.30 4.43
C PRO A 188 -0.58 -17.70 5.64
N PRO A 189 -1.14 -18.38 6.67
CA PRO A 189 -0.38 -18.75 7.88
C PRO A 189 0.92 -19.52 7.60
N VAL A 190 0.88 -20.49 6.68
CA VAL A 190 2.05 -21.28 6.27
C VAL A 190 3.16 -20.40 5.68
N THR A 191 2.81 -19.31 4.98
CA THR A 191 3.77 -18.39 4.39
C THR A 191 4.40 -17.46 5.45
N LYS A 192 3.73 -17.20 6.58
CA LYS A 192 4.27 -16.36 7.68
C LYS A 192 5.45 -17.02 8.39
N GLU A 193 5.37 -18.34 8.56
CA GLU A 193 6.39 -19.16 9.23
C GLU A 193 7.47 -19.66 8.25
N ARG A 194 7.34 -19.37 6.95
CA ARG A 194 8.32 -19.78 5.94
C ARG A 194 9.66 -19.08 6.18
N LEU A 195 10.73 -19.85 6.03
CA LEU A 195 12.11 -19.34 6.08
C LEU A 195 12.61 -19.02 4.67
N ASN A 196 13.30 -17.89 4.54
CA ASN A 196 14.08 -17.57 3.34
C ASN A 196 15.37 -18.41 3.27
N SER A 197 16.19 -18.20 2.24
CA SER A 197 17.47 -18.90 2.06
C SER A 197 18.47 -18.68 3.22
N GLU A 198 18.32 -17.58 3.97
CA GLU A 198 19.12 -17.28 5.17
C GLU A 198 18.55 -17.90 6.47
N GLY A 199 17.48 -18.71 6.36
CA GLY A 199 16.87 -19.34 7.53
C GLY A 199 16.10 -18.37 8.43
N MET A 200 15.66 -17.23 7.90
CA MET A 200 14.91 -16.21 8.64
C MET A 200 13.44 -16.17 8.23
N THR A 201 12.56 -15.89 9.20
CA THR A 201 11.16 -15.52 8.92
C THR A 201 11.08 -14.04 8.53
N ALA A 202 10.01 -13.67 7.82
CA ALA A 202 9.80 -12.28 7.42
C ALA A 202 9.76 -11.31 8.63
N ARG A 203 9.22 -11.75 9.78
CA ARG A 203 9.22 -10.93 10.99
C ARG A 203 10.64 -10.71 11.53
N LYS A 204 11.50 -11.72 11.48
CA LYS A 204 12.90 -11.59 11.88
C LYS A 204 13.66 -10.66 10.93
N VAL A 205 13.43 -10.77 9.62
CA VAL A 205 13.98 -9.83 8.62
C VAL A 205 13.54 -8.41 8.95
N PHE A 206 12.24 -8.17 9.21
CA PHE A 206 11.72 -6.83 9.51
C PHE A 206 12.41 -6.20 10.72
N THR A 207 12.57 -6.97 11.81
CA THR A 207 13.27 -6.50 13.01
C THR A 207 14.74 -6.18 12.76
N THR A 208 15.42 -6.97 11.93
CA THR A 208 16.84 -6.73 11.58
C THR A 208 16.99 -5.48 10.72
N GLU A 209 16.22 -5.39 9.63
CA GLU A 209 16.29 -4.30 8.65
C GLU A 209 15.93 -2.93 9.24
N HIS A 210 15.03 -2.90 10.23
CA HIS A 210 14.52 -1.65 10.80
C HIS A 210 15.11 -1.31 12.17
N LYS A 211 16.16 -2.03 12.60
CA LYS A 211 16.75 -1.88 13.95
C LYS A 211 17.21 -0.44 14.24
N ASP A 212 17.83 0.22 13.27
CA ASP A 212 18.36 1.57 13.49
C ASP A 212 17.27 2.63 13.45
N LEU A 213 16.23 2.46 12.62
CA LEU A 213 15.02 3.30 12.65
C LEU A 213 14.31 3.24 14.01
N VAL A 214 14.25 2.05 14.63
CA VAL A 214 13.68 1.90 15.98
C VAL A 214 14.51 2.68 17.00
N LYS A 215 15.84 2.52 17.00
CA LYS A 215 16.72 3.25 17.94
C LYS A 215 16.62 4.77 17.77
N GLU A 216 16.60 5.26 16.54
CA GLU A 216 16.46 6.69 16.26
C GLU A 216 15.08 7.21 16.67
N GLY A 217 14.02 6.43 16.41
CA GLY A 217 12.67 6.74 16.86
C GLY A 217 12.55 6.78 18.39
N GLU A 218 13.17 5.84 19.10
CA GLU A 218 13.24 5.83 20.56
C GLU A 218 13.97 7.07 21.10
N LYS A 219 15.12 7.42 20.50
CA LYS A 219 15.87 8.63 20.87
C LYS A 219 15.03 9.89 20.67
N TRP A 220 14.45 10.08 19.48
CA TRP A 220 13.62 11.24 19.15
C TRP A 220 12.42 11.37 20.10
N THR A 221 11.78 10.26 20.44
CA THR A 221 10.64 10.25 21.37
C THR A 221 11.07 10.66 22.78
N LYS A 222 12.21 10.14 23.26
CA LYS A 222 12.76 10.49 24.59
C LYS A 222 13.12 11.96 24.69
N GLU A 223 13.81 12.51 23.68
CA GLU A 223 14.17 13.92 23.62
C GLU A 223 12.93 14.81 23.60
N THR A 224 11.96 14.50 22.74
CA THR A 224 10.69 15.25 22.64
C THR A 224 9.89 15.23 23.94
N ALA A 225 9.79 14.06 24.59
CA ALA A 225 9.13 13.92 25.89
C ALA A 225 9.81 14.75 26.98
N SER A 226 11.16 14.80 26.98
CA SER A 226 11.92 15.61 27.93
C SER A 226 11.69 17.11 27.74
N SER A 227 11.74 17.61 26.49
CA SER A 227 11.47 19.01 26.18
C SER A 227 10.04 19.42 26.52
N CYS A 228 9.06 18.56 26.19
CA CYS A 228 7.66 18.79 26.53
C CYS A 228 7.43 18.86 28.04
N SER A 229 8.10 17.99 28.81
CA SER A 229 8.02 18.01 30.28
C SER A 229 8.56 19.31 30.88
N VAL A 230 9.67 19.84 30.34
CA VAL A 230 10.24 21.13 30.76
C VAL A 230 9.29 22.29 30.44
N VAL A 231 8.71 22.31 29.23
CA VAL A 231 7.73 23.34 28.84
C VAL A 231 6.48 23.27 29.71
N ALA A 232 5.96 22.08 29.98
CA ALA A 232 4.80 21.88 30.85
C ALA A 232 5.07 22.38 32.28
N ALA A 233 6.24 22.07 32.83
CA ALA A 233 6.67 22.57 34.14
C ALA A 233 6.74 24.11 34.17
N LEU A 234 7.27 24.74 33.11
CA LEU A 234 7.35 26.20 32.99
C LEU A 234 5.95 26.83 32.95
N VAL A 235 5.03 26.29 32.13
CA VAL A 235 3.65 26.78 32.03
C VAL A 235 2.91 26.63 33.36
N ALA A 236 3.05 25.48 34.02
CA ALA A 236 2.45 25.25 35.33
C ALA A 236 2.98 26.24 36.37
N THR A 237 4.29 26.51 36.38
CA THR A 237 4.92 27.47 37.30
C THR A 237 4.42 28.90 37.06
N ILE A 238 4.35 29.36 35.80
CA ILE A 238 3.84 30.69 35.45
C ILE A 238 2.37 30.84 35.86
N THR A 239 1.57 29.82 35.56
CA THR A 239 0.13 29.82 35.87
C THR A 239 -0.10 29.81 37.39
N PHE A 240 0.69 29.03 38.13
CA PHE A 240 0.67 29.01 39.58
C PHE A 240 1.06 30.39 40.16
N ALA A 241 2.15 30.99 39.69
CA ALA A 241 2.58 32.32 40.13
C ALA A 241 1.49 33.38 39.86
N ALA A 242 0.92 33.40 38.66
CA ALA A 242 -0.14 34.33 38.28
C ALA A 242 -1.41 34.20 39.13
N ALA A 243 -1.78 32.98 39.54
CA ALA A 243 -2.94 32.74 40.38
C ALA A 243 -2.80 33.32 41.80
N PHE A 244 -1.57 33.50 42.29
CA PHE A 244 -1.29 33.99 43.64
C PHE A 244 -0.68 35.40 43.69
N THR A 245 -0.35 36.01 42.55
CA THR A 245 -0.03 37.43 42.48
C THR A 245 -1.30 38.27 42.56
N VAL A 246 -1.60 38.82 43.75
CA VAL A 246 -2.67 39.81 43.97
C VAL A 246 -2.31 41.09 43.20
N PRO A 247 -3.22 41.70 42.41
CA PRO A 247 -2.96 43.00 41.82
C PRO A 247 -2.82 44.01 42.96
N GLY A 248 -1.62 44.59 43.11
CA GLY A 248 -1.38 45.64 44.10
C GLY A 248 -2.32 46.82 43.84
N GLY A 249 -3.14 47.13 44.84
CA GLY A 249 -3.98 48.32 44.87
C GLY A 249 -3.12 49.58 44.90
N ASN A 250 -3.51 50.55 44.09
CA ASN A 250 -2.88 51.85 43.88
C ASN A 250 -3.15 52.77 45.09
N ASP A 251 -2.10 53.37 45.66
CA ASP A 251 -2.18 54.66 46.34
C ASP A 251 -1.83 55.77 45.34
#